data_AF-A0A4U0WLN8-F1
#
_entry.id   AF-A0A4U0WLN8-F1
#
_cell.length_a   1.000
_cell.length_b   1.000
_cell.length_c   1.000
_cell.angle_alpha   90.00
_cell.angle_beta   90.00
_cell.angle_gamma   90.00
#
_symmetry.space_group_name_H-M   'P 1'
#
loop_
_entity.id
_entity.type
_entity.pdbx_description
1 polymer ?
#
loop_
_entity_poly.entity_id
_entity_poly.type
_entity_poly.pdbx_seq_one_letter_code
_entity_poly.pdbx_strand_id
1 'polypeptide(L)'
;KSPRPRWTSIEEYVRLPLACFGGPLFVISLFWLGWTARPDIHWIVPTLSALPFGIGFLLIFMGELNYIVDAYEVFAASAMGAASCSRSIFGVILPFAAKPMYSRLGINWACSLLGFLSLVIALIPFVFIRFGDRIRAKSKFCQQLRREKEEKEAVERQRRESRAGVQLLSADVEKQV
;
A
#
# COMPACT_ATOMS: atom_id res chain seq x y z
N LYS A 1 -28.86 -2.41 17.54
CA LYS A 1 -27.65 -2.33 16.70
C LYS A 1 -26.64 -3.32 17.26
N SER A 2 -26.45 -4.46 16.62
CA SER A 2 -25.44 -5.45 17.03
C SER A 2 -24.04 -4.83 16.95
N PRO A 3 -23.14 -5.14 17.90
CA PRO A 3 -21.76 -4.67 17.84
C PRO A 3 -21.10 -5.24 16.58
N ARG A 4 -20.51 -4.36 15.77
CA ARG A 4 -19.83 -4.77 14.53
C ARG A 4 -18.71 -5.76 14.87
N PRO A 5 -18.58 -6.87 14.14
CA PRO A 5 -17.61 -7.90 14.46
C PRO A 5 -16.16 -7.40 14.35
N ARG A 6 -15.27 -7.95 15.17
CA ARG A 6 -13.89 -7.46 15.41
C ARG A 6 -13.00 -7.36 14.16
N TRP A 7 -13.32 -8.09 13.10
CA TRP A 7 -12.63 -8.02 11.80
C TRP A 7 -12.98 -6.77 10.99
N THR A 8 -14.09 -6.09 11.31
CA THR A 8 -14.53 -4.85 10.63
C THR A 8 -13.88 -3.60 11.22
N SER A 9 -13.25 -3.70 12.40
CA SER A 9 -12.57 -2.59 13.08
C SER A 9 -11.07 -2.50 12.79
N ILE A 10 -10.54 -3.37 11.92
CA ILE A 10 -9.13 -3.35 11.51
C ILE A 10 -9.11 -3.04 10.02
N GLU A 11 -9.00 -1.75 9.67
CA GLU A 11 -9.01 -1.22 8.28
C GLU A 11 -8.00 -1.94 7.36
N GLU A 12 -6.96 -2.49 7.96
CA GLU A 12 -5.87 -3.20 7.31
C GLU A 12 -6.33 -4.51 6.65
N TYR A 13 -7.35 -5.20 7.19
CA TYR A 13 -7.90 -6.42 6.61
C TYR A 13 -8.83 -6.19 5.42
N VAL A 14 -9.37 -4.98 5.24
CA VAL A 14 -10.29 -4.66 4.15
C VAL A 14 -9.55 -4.41 2.83
N ARG A 15 -8.29 -3.98 2.91
CA ARG A 15 -7.42 -3.65 1.76
C ARG A 15 -6.57 -4.84 1.30
N LEU A 16 -6.37 -5.77 2.21
CA LEU A 16 -5.60 -7.00 2.05
C LEU A 16 -6.09 -7.94 0.92
N PRO A 17 -7.39 -8.07 0.61
CA PRO A 17 -7.86 -8.85 -0.53
C PRO A 17 -7.37 -8.30 -1.87
N LEU A 18 -7.29 -6.96 -2.02
CA LEU A 18 -6.82 -6.36 -3.28
C LEU A 18 -5.36 -6.71 -3.57
N ALA A 19 -4.50 -6.67 -2.55
CA ALA A 19 -3.11 -7.09 -2.67
C ALA A 19 -2.97 -8.61 -2.89
N CYS A 20 -3.84 -9.40 -2.24
CA CYS A 20 -3.88 -10.86 -2.40
C CYS A 20 -4.32 -11.30 -3.81
N PHE A 21 -5.17 -10.52 -4.49
CA PHE A 21 -5.55 -10.76 -5.89
C PHE A 21 -4.53 -10.17 -6.87
N GLY A 22 -3.98 -9.00 -6.58
CA GLY A 22 -3.01 -8.32 -7.44
C GLY A 22 -1.67 -9.06 -7.54
N GLY A 23 -1.18 -9.64 -6.43
CA GLY A 23 0.09 -10.36 -6.37
C GLY A 23 0.18 -11.54 -7.35
N PRO A 24 -0.71 -12.55 -7.25
CA PRO A 24 -0.74 -13.68 -8.18
C PRO A 24 -0.93 -13.25 -9.63
N LEU A 25 -1.80 -12.27 -9.89
CA LEU A 25 -2.06 -11.78 -11.25
C LEU A 25 -0.81 -11.14 -11.87
N PHE A 26 -0.07 -10.37 -11.07
CA PHE A 26 1.18 -9.76 -11.47
C PHE A 26 2.27 -10.80 -11.71
N VAL A 27 2.38 -11.82 -10.86
CA VAL A 27 3.32 -12.95 -11.06
C VAL A 27 3.00 -13.71 -12.34
N ILE A 28 1.73 -14.06 -12.57
CA ILE A 28 1.28 -14.75 -13.79
C ILE A 28 1.65 -13.95 -15.03
N SER A 29 1.48 -12.62 -14.99
CA SER A 29 1.82 -11.75 -16.13
C SER A 29 3.31 -11.77 -16.49
N LEU A 30 4.21 -11.84 -15.49
CA LEU A 30 5.66 -11.88 -15.71
C LEU A 30 6.11 -13.22 -16.29
N PHE A 31 5.53 -14.33 -15.82
CA PHE A 31 5.79 -15.63 -16.41
C PHE A 31 5.19 -15.73 -17.82
N TRP A 32 3.97 -15.23 -18.03
CA TRP A 32 3.38 -15.17 -19.36
C TRP A 32 4.31 -14.43 -20.32
N LEU A 33 4.74 -13.21 -19.97
CA LEU A 33 5.65 -12.41 -20.82
C LEU A 33 6.96 -13.15 -21.08
N GLY A 34 7.60 -13.70 -20.04
CA GLY A 34 8.88 -14.39 -20.17
C GLY A 34 8.85 -15.57 -21.11
N TRP A 35 7.81 -16.40 -21.05
CA TRP A 35 7.73 -17.61 -21.87
C TRP A 35 7.15 -17.37 -23.26
N THR A 36 6.42 -16.27 -23.47
CA THR A 36 5.79 -15.92 -24.75
C THR A 36 6.57 -14.90 -25.58
N ALA A 37 7.60 -14.26 -25.01
CA ALA A 37 8.50 -13.35 -25.72
C ALA A 37 9.54 -14.11 -26.57
N ARG A 38 9.06 -14.90 -27.52
CA ARG A 38 9.87 -15.64 -28.51
C ARG A 38 9.51 -15.21 -29.93
N PRO A 39 10.47 -15.19 -30.87
CA PRO A 39 10.20 -14.83 -32.27
C PRO A 39 9.21 -15.79 -32.96
N ASP A 40 9.09 -17.02 -32.46
CA ASP A 40 8.17 -18.05 -33.01
C ASP A 40 6.69 -17.81 -32.63
N ILE A 41 6.41 -16.93 -31.67
CA ILE A 41 5.08 -16.68 -31.12
C ILE A 41 4.55 -15.35 -31.66
N HIS A 42 3.28 -15.32 -32.07
CA HIS A 42 2.64 -14.10 -32.57
C HIS A 42 2.72 -12.97 -31.54
N TRP A 43 3.19 -11.79 -31.98
CA TRP A 43 3.48 -10.61 -31.14
C TRP A 43 2.33 -10.18 -30.20
N ILE A 44 1.08 -10.51 -30.56
CA ILE A 44 -0.11 -10.21 -29.74
C ILE A 44 -0.08 -10.94 -28.39
N VAL A 45 0.48 -12.16 -28.33
CA VAL A 45 0.46 -13.01 -27.14
C VAL A 45 1.28 -12.41 -25.99
N PRO A 46 2.55 -12.02 -26.18
CA PRO A 46 3.29 -11.30 -25.14
C PRO A 46 2.68 -9.92 -24.86
N THR A 47 2.08 -9.25 -25.85
CA THR A 47 1.41 -7.95 -25.64
C THR A 47 0.21 -8.07 -24.69
N LEU A 48 -0.58 -9.15 -24.81
CA LEU A 48 -1.73 -9.40 -23.95
C LEU A 48 -1.34 -9.63 -22.48
N SER A 49 -0.10 -10.04 -22.19
CA SER A 49 0.39 -10.17 -20.82
C SER A 49 0.40 -8.83 -20.06
N ALA A 50 0.42 -7.69 -20.78
CA ALA A 50 0.34 -6.37 -20.19
C ALA A 50 -1.01 -6.09 -19.51
N LEU A 51 -2.10 -6.77 -19.91
CA LEU A 51 -3.41 -6.62 -19.31
C LEU A 51 -3.45 -7.12 -17.85
N PRO A 52 -3.15 -8.40 -17.54
CA PRO A 52 -3.08 -8.86 -16.15
C PRO A 52 -1.98 -8.15 -15.36
N PHE A 53 -0.88 -7.75 -16.01
CA PHE A 53 0.16 -6.93 -15.37
C PHE A 53 -0.40 -5.60 -14.88
N GLY A 54 -1.09 -4.84 -15.74
CA GLY A 54 -1.66 -3.54 -15.42
C GLY A 54 -2.74 -3.60 -14.36
N ILE A 55 -3.63 -4.61 -14.43
CA ILE A 55 -4.66 -4.84 -13.42
C ILE A 55 -4.02 -5.17 -12.07
N GLY A 56 -3.05 -6.08 -12.04
CA GLY A 56 -2.34 -6.46 -10.81
C GLY A 56 -1.59 -5.30 -10.20
N PHE A 57 -0.87 -4.53 -11.03
CA PHE A 57 -0.16 -3.33 -10.62
C PHE A 57 -1.10 -2.28 -10.02
N LEU A 58 -2.23 -1.99 -10.67
CA LEU A 58 -3.18 -0.99 -10.19
C LEU A 58 -3.82 -1.41 -8.85
N LEU A 59 -4.17 -2.69 -8.70
CA LEU A 59 -4.72 -3.22 -7.44
C LEU A 59 -3.73 -3.10 -6.29
N ILE A 60 -2.46 -3.45 -6.54
CA ILE A 60 -1.39 -3.33 -5.53
C ILE A 60 -1.15 -1.86 -5.19
N PHE A 61 -1.03 -0.99 -6.20
CA PHE A 61 -0.74 0.43 -6.01
C PHE A 61 -1.87 1.14 -5.26
N MET A 62 -3.13 0.87 -5.62
CA MET A 62 -4.29 1.39 -4.89
C MET A 62 -4.34 0.84 -3.46
N GLY A 63 -4.03 -0.45 -3.25
CA GLY A 63 -3.96 -1.05 -1.92
C GLY A 63 -2.89 -0.40 -1.04
N GLU A 64 -1.70 -0.12 -1.59
CA GLU A 64 -0.59 0.54 -0.92
C GLU A 64 -0.92 1.98 -0.52
N LEU A 65 -1.39 2.81 -1.46
CA LEU A 65 -1.74 4.21 -1.19
C LEU A 65 -2.79 4.32 -0.10
N ASN A 66 -3.83 3.50 -0.22
CA ASN A 66 -4.85 3.36 0.79
C ASN A 66 -4.19 2.94 2.12
N TYR A 67 -3.42 1.87 2.17
CA TYR A 67 -2.79 1.42 3.41
C TYR A 67 -1.96 2.52 4.09
N ILE A 68 -1.17 3.29 3.34
CA ILE A 68 -0.35 4.38 3.88
C ILE A 68 -1.24 5.47 4.50
N VAL A 69 -2.32 5.86 3.82
CA VAL A 69 -3.23 6.89 4.32
C VAL A 69 -3.87 6.47 5.65
N ASP A 70 -4.36 5.24 5.73
CA ASP A 70 -5.01 4.74 6.95
C ASP A 70 -4.01 4.45 8.07
N ALA A 71 -2.84 3.89 7.73
CA ALA A 71 -1.85 3.54 8.74
C ALA A 71 -1.20 4.78 9.35
N TYR A 72 -1.01 5.86 8.57
CA TYR A 72 -0.26 7.05 9.01
C TYR A 72 -1.12 8.27 9.30
N GLU A 73 -2.40 8.31 8.89
CA GLU A 73 -3.38 9.41 9.05
C GLU A 73 -2.75 10.82 9.09
N VAL A 74 -2.38 11.24 10.30
CA VAL A 74 -1.66 12.44 10.72
C VAL A 74 -0.42 12.77 9.90
N PHE A 75 0.34 11.76 9.48
CA PHE A 75 1.58 11.85 8.69
C PHE A 75 1.44 11.25 7.28
N ALA A 76 0.21 10.98 6.83
CA ALA A 76 -0.06 10.34 5.55
C ALA A 76 0.61 11.08 4.37
N ALA A 77 0.56 12.42 4.35
CA ALA A 77 1.16 13.21 3.26
C ALA A 77 2.68 13.00 3.13
N SER A 78 3.41 12.98 4.25
CA SER A 78 4.86 12.75 4.25
C SER A 78 5.20 11.30 3.89
N ALA A 79 4.44 10.34 4.43
CA ALA A 79 4.62 8.92 4.14
C ALA A 79 4.35 8.59 2.66
N MET A 80 3.29 9.16 2.07
CA MET A 80 3.03 9.05 0.62
C MET A 80 4.14 9.68 -0.22
N GLY A 81 4.67 10.83 0.23
CA GLY A 81 5.84 11.45 -0.40
C GLY A 81 7.05 10.53 -0.39
N ALA A 82 7.38 9.95 0.77
CA ALA A 82 8.49 9.02 0.93
C ALA A 82 8.31 7.74 0.08
N ALA A 83 7.10 7.20 0.00
CA ALA A 83 6.78 6.06 -0.86
C ALA A 83 6.97 6.41 -2.35
N SER A 84 6.48 7.57 -2.78
CA SER A 84 6.66 8.04 -4.17
C SER A 84 8.13 8.29 -4.52
N CYS A 85 8.90 8.89 -3.62
CA CYS A 85 10.34 9.07 -3.78
C CYS A 85 11.06 7.72 -3.90
N SER A 86 10.76 6.78 -3.02
CA SER A 86 11.35 5.43 -3.04
C SER A 86 11.06 4.73 -4.37
N ARG A 87 9.80 4.75 -4.83
CA ARG A 87 9.39 4.21 -6.13
C ARG A 87 10.13 4.86 -7.29
N SER A 88 10.32 6.18 -7.25
CA SER A 88 11.03 6.92 -8.29
C SER A 88 12.52 6.56 -8.32
N ILE A 89 13.16 6.42 -7.16
CA ILE A 89 14.55 5.96 -7.05
C ILE A 89 14.71 4.57 -7.67
N PHE A 90 13.84 3.61 -7.32
CA PHE A 90 13.86 2.29 -7.94
C PHE A 90 13.58 2.35 -9.46
N GLY A 91 12.69 3.24 -9.90
CA GLY A 91 12.42 3.49 -11.31
C GLY A 91 13.66 3.96 -12.10
N VAL A 92 14.59 4.67 -11.46
CA VAL A 92 15.86 5.08 -12.07
C VAL A 92 16.92 3.99 -11.96
N ILE A 93 17.04 3.30 -10.83
CA ILE A 93 18.11 2.33 -10.57
C ILE A 93 17.88 1.00 -11.31
N LEU A 94 16.65 0.47 -11.32
CA LEU A 94 16.37 -0.85 -11.90
C LEU A 94 16.73 -0.97 -13.40
N PRO A 95 16.49 0.04 -14.26
CA PRO A 95 16.93 0.01 -15.65
C PRO A 95 18.44 -0.16 -15.84
N PHE A 96 19.27 0.37 -14.93
CA PHE A 96 20.73 0.18 -14.98
C PHE A 96 21.13 -1.27 -14.73
N ALA A 97 20.41 -1.98 -13.85
CA ALA A 97 20.60 -3.41 -13.61
C ALA A 97 19.96 -4.29 -14.69
N ALA A 98 18.97 -3.79 -15.43
CA ALA A 98 18.24 -4.57 -16.42
C ALA A 98 19.12 -5.00 -17.60
N LYS A 99 19.92 -4.11 -18.20
CA LYS A 99 20.80 -4.46 -19.33
C LYS A 99 21.71 -5.67 -19.07
N PRO A 100 22.53 -5.69 -17.99
CA PRO A 100 23.40 -6.83 -17.70
C PRO A 100 22.62 -8.09 -17.30
N MET A 101 21.42 -7.95 -16.73
CA MET A 101 20.55 -9.08 -16.41
C MET A 101 20.04 -9.76 -17.69
N TYR A 102 19.47 -9.00 -18.61
CA TYR A 102 18.92 -9.53 -19.86
C TYR A 102 20.00 -10.06 -20.81
N SER A 103 21.20 -9.45 -20.83
CA SER A 103 22.29 -9.94 -21.68
C SER A 103 22.88 -11.28 -21.22
N ARG A 104 22.85 -11.59 -19.92
CA ARG A 104 23.39 -12.84 -19.38
C ARG A 104 22.36 -13.97 -19.32
N LEU A 105 21.11 -13.66 -18.95
CA LEU A 105 20.06 -14.67 -18.74
C LEU A 105 19.15 -14.87 -19.96
N GLY A 106 19.09 -13.89 -20.86
CA GLY A 106 18.08 -13.85 -21.91
C GLY A 106 16.68 -13.54 -21.37
N ILE A 107 15.74 -13.26 -22.26
CA ILE A 107 14.41 -12.73 -21.93
C ILE A 107 13.60 -13.71 -21.07
N ASN A 108 13.59 -15.00 -21.43
CA ASN A 108 12.79 -16.02 -20.74
C ASN A 108 13.16 -16.16 -19.26
N TRP A 109 14.47 -16.30 -18.98
CA TRP A 109 14.95 -16.49 -17.62
C TRP A 109 14.97 -15.18 -16.83
N ALA A 110 15.26 -14.04 -17.46
CA ALA A 110 15.19 -12.74 -16.81
C ALA A 110 13.77 -12.44 -16.29
N CYS A 111 12.75 -12.65 -17.12
CA CYS A 111 11.35 -12.49 -16.70
C CYS A 111 10.93 -13.52 -15.65
N SER A 112 11.41 -14.77 -15.73
CA SER A 112 11.12 -15.80 -14.72
C SER A 112 11.74 -15.46 -13.37
N LEU A 113 12.97 -14.94 -13.35
CA LEU A 113 13.64 -14.46 -12.13
C LEU A 113 12.84 -13.33 -11.48
N LEU A 114 12.40 -12.34 -12.27
CA LEU A 114 11.52 -11.28 -11.80
C LEU A 114 10.18 -11.82 -11.29
N GLY A 115 9.62 -12.83 -11.96
CA GLY A 115 8.41 -13.54 -11.54
C GLY A 115 8.57 -14.23 -10.18
N PHE A 116 9.68 -14.94 -9.95
CA PHE A 116 9.98 -15.56 -8.65
C PHE A 116 10.22 -14.53 -7.55
N LEU A 117 10.96 -13.46 -7.83
CA LEU A 117 11.17 -12.37 -6.87
C LEU A 117 9.84 -11.72 -6.49
N SER A 118 9.00 -11.45 -7.49
CA SER A 118 7.66 -10.93 -7.30
C SER A 118 6.78 -11.88 -6.49
N LEU A 119 6.88 -13.20 -6.73
CA LEU A 119 6.15 -14.21 -5.95
C LEU A 119 6.55 -14.18 -4.48
N VAL A 120 7.85 -14.08 -4.18
CA VAL A 120 8.33 -13.97 -2.79
C VAL A 120 7.77 -12.72 -2.13
N ILE A 121 7.77 -11.58 -2.84
CA ILE A 121 7.22 -10.32 -2.33
C ILE A 121 5.70 -10.42 -2.14
N ALA A 122 4.99 -11.05 -3.07
CA ALA A 122 3.55 -11.27 -3.01
C ALA A 122 3.14 -12.20 -1.87
N LEU A 123 4.03 -13.06 -1.37
CA LEU A 123 3.78 -13.89 -0.18
C LEU A 123 3.91 -13.11 1.14
N ILE A 124 4.61 -11.97 1.16
CA ILE A 124 4.84 -11.19 2.39
C ILE A 124 3.51 -10.74 3.03
N PRO A 125 2.52 -10.17 2.30
CA PRO A 125 1.21 -9.84 2.87
C PRO A 125 0.51 -11.05 3.49
N PHE A 126 0.53 -12.22 2.84
CA PHE A 126 -0.08 -13.45 3.36
C PHE A 126 0.56 -13.91 4.67
N VAL A 127 1.88 -13.81 4.77
CA VAL A 127 2.61 -14.11 6.01
C VAL A 127 2.26 -13.10 7.10
N PHE A 128 2.15 -11.81 6.76
CA PHE A 128 1.72 -10.76 7.68
C PHE A 128 0.29 -10.93 8.18
N ILE A 129 -0.65 -11.47 7.39
CA ILE A 129 -1.99 -11.84 7.87
C ILE A 129 -1.89 -12.89 8.99
N ARG A 130 -1.05 -13.91 8.78
CA ARG A 130 -0.98 -15.07 9.67
C ARG A 130 -0.22 -14.81 10.96
N PHE A 131 0.73 -13.87 10.94
CA PHE A 131 1.60 -13.54 12.08
C PHE A 131 1.49 -12.10 12.57
N GLY A 132 0.64 -11.28 11.94
CA GLY A 132 0.52 -9.84 12.18
C GLY A 132 0.17 -9.49 13.62
N ASP A 133 -0.71 -10.26 14.26
CA ASP A 133 -1.09 -10.03 15.66
C ASP A 133 0.11 -10.13 16.62
N ARG A 134 1.08 -11.02 16.32
CA ARG A 134 2.29 -11.19 17.15
C ARG A 134 3.37 -10.15 16.87
N ILE A 135 3.48 -9.68 15.62
CA ILE A 135 4.46 -8.64 15.22
C ILE A 135 3.99 -7.26 15.71
N ARG A 136 2.70 -6.98 15.57
CA ARG A 136 2.06 -5.71 15.97
C ARG A 136 2.03 -5.54 17.49
N ALA A 137 1.91 -6.63 18.25
CA ALA A 137 2.01 -6.60 19.72
C ALA A 137 3.42 -6.27 20.26
N LYS A 138 4.47 -6.34 19.43
CA LYS A 138 5.87 -6.13 19.86
C LYS A 138 6.54 -4.87 19.31
N SER A 139 5.91 -4.12 18.40
CA SER A 139 6.57 -2.98 17.74
C SER A 139 6.38 -1.66 18.50
N LYS A 140 7.49 -0.99 18.82
CA LYS A 140 7.54 0.39 19.38
C LYS A 140 6.90 1.42 18.45
N PHE A 141 6.91 1.16 17.13
CA PHE A 141 6.34 2.03 16.10
C PHE A 141 4.82 2.16 16.19
N CYS A 142 4.11 1.06 16.44
CA CYS A 142 2.66 1.08 16.66
C CYS A 142 2.27 1.81 17.95
N GLN A 143 3.12 1.82 18.97
CA GLN A 143 2.88 2.58 20.21
C GLN A 143 3.08 4.08 20.02
N GLN A 144 4.07 4.48 19.21
CA GLN A 144 4.38 5.88 18.96
C GLN A 144 3.32 6.55 18.08
N LEU A 145 2.86 5.86 17.03
CA LEU A 145 1.74 6.34 16.21
C LEU A 145 0.44 6.50 17.03
N ARG A 146 0.20 5.60 17.99
CA ARG A 146 -0.98 5.68 18.87
C ARG A 146 -0.94 6.93 19.75
N ARG A 147 0.23 7.27 20.29
CA ARG A 147 0.44 8.48 21.11
C ARG A 147 0.25 9.77 20.31
N GLU A 148 0.79 9.85 19.10
CA GLU A 148 0.64 11.05 18.26
C GLU A 148 -0.79 11.23 17.75
N LYS A 149 -1.52 10.13 17.53
CA LYS A 149 -2.96 10.14 17.21
C LYS A 149 -3.78 10.64 18.40
N GLU A 150 -3.49 10.14 19.61
CA GLU A 150 -4.09 10.60 20.87
C GLU A 150 -3.80 12.09 21.12
N GLU A 151 -2.58 12.58 20.84
CA GLU A 151 -2.23 14.00 20.95
C GLU A 151 -2.98 14.87 19.94
N LYS A 152 -3.08 14.47 18.66
CA LYS A 152 -3.84 15.25 17.67
C LYS A 152 -5.34 15.29 17.98
N GLU A 153 -5.92 14.19 18.43
CA GLU A 153 -7.32 14.16 18.87
C GLU A 153 -7.55 15.03 20.11
N ALA A 154 -6.61 15.04 21.06
CA ALA A 154 -6.67 15.90 22.25
C ALA A 154 -6.59 17.39 21.88
N VAL A 155 -5.70 17.75 20.95
CA VAL A 155 -5.56 19.12 20.43
C VAL A 155 -6.82 19.56 19.67
N GLU A 156 -7.42 18.69 18.85
CA GLU A 156 -8.69 19.01 18.17
C GLU A 156 -9.87 19.14 19.13
N ARG A 157 -9.96 18.28 20.16
CA ARG A 157 -10.98 18.44 21.22
C ARG A 157 -10.82 19.74 21.97
N GLN A 158 -9.60 20.08 22.40
CA GLN A 158 -9.31 21.37 23.03
C GLN A 158 -9.68 22.53 22.12
N ARG A 159 -9.39 22.45 20.81
CA ARG A 159 -9.73 23.50 19.85
C ARG A 159 -11.25 23.61 19.64
N ARG A 160 -11.99 22.49 19.63
CA ARG A 160 -13.46 22.48 19.55
C ARG A 160 -14.11 23.02 20.82
N GLU A 161 -13.62 22.62 21.99
CA GLU A 161 -14.08 23.13 23.29
C GLU A 161 -13.80 24.62 23.43
N SER A 162 -12.62 25.08 23.03
CA SER A 162 -12.29 26.51 23.00
C SER A 162 -13.21 27.29 22.06
N ARG A 163 -13.52 26.73 20.88
CA ARG A 163 -14.39 27.38 19.89
C ARG A 163 -15.86 27.40 20.35
N ALA A 164 -16.33 26.34 21.00
CA ALA A 164 -17.66 26.27 21.59
C ALA A 164 -17.81 27.21 22.80
N GLY A 165 -16.78 27.31 23.65
CA GLY A 165 -16.75 28.25 24.76
C GLY A 165 -16.81 29.71 24.28
N VAL A 166 -16.07 30.05 23.23
CA VAL A 166 -16.13 31.39 22.60
C VAL A 166 -17.51 31.66 22.00
N GLN A 167 -18.16 30.68 21.38
CA GLN A 167 -19.51 30.83 20.83
C GLN A 167 -20.59 31.02 21.90
N LEU A 168 -20.50 30.31 23.01
CA LEU A 168 -21.41 30.47 24.15
C LEU A 168 -21.25 31.84 24.79
N LEU A 169 -20.00 32.28 25.01
CA LEU A 169 -19.70 33.62 25.51
C LEU A 169 -20.24 34.72 24.58
N SER A 170 -20.07 34.60 23.27
CA SER A 170 -20.62 35.58 22.32
C SER A 170 -22.15 35.61 22.33
N ALA A 171 -22.81 34.46 22.46
CA ALA A 171 -24.27 34.37 22.51
C ALA A 171 -24.85 34.94 23.82
N ASP A 172 -24.14 34.77 24.93
CA ASP A 172 -24.52 35.37 26.21
C ASP A 172 -24.33 36.89 26.19
N VAL A 173 -23.26 37.39 25.55
CA VAL A 173 -23.05 38.83 25.35
C VAL A 173 -24.13 39.44 24.46
N GLU A 174 -24.51 38.77 23.36
CA GLU A 174 -25.56 39.26 22.44
C GLU A 174 -26.96 39.25 23.06
N LYS A 175 -27.23 38.39 24.05
CA LYS A 175 -28.49 38.42 24.82
C LYS A 175 -28.55 39.51 25.90
N GLN A 176 -27.40 40.10 26.26
CA GLN A 176 -27.29 41.13 27.30
C GLN A 176 -27.35 42.56 26.73
N VAL A 177 -27.32 42.71 25.40
CA VAL A 177 -27.42 43.98 24.66
C VAL A 177 -28.83 44.11 24.07
#